data_AF-A0A0K0D8U4-F1
#
_entry.id   AF-A0A0K0D8U4-F1
#
_cell.length_a   1.000
_cell.length_b   1.000
_cell.length_c   1.000
_cell.angle_alpha   90.00
_cell.angle_beta   90.00
_cell.angle_gamma   90.00
#
_symmetry.space_group_name_H-M   'P 1'
#
loop_
_entity.id
_entity.type
_entity.pdbx_description
1 polymer ?
#
loop_
_entity_poly.entity_id
_entity_poly.type
_entity_poly.pdbx_seq_one_letter_code
_entity_poly.pdbx_strand_id
1 'polypeptide(L)'
;VKSVNWKNEYIRVRGAVNITAPGYLIHEAVQWSAQHRKWFFLPRKESQTIYNEAEDEKKGTNLLIIGNPALKNFKVVRIGKLTNPERGFSAFEFIPGTKDQLIVALKSEEVDKNPAASYITVFDIDGNILLEDQKLEDQLKFEGIYFV
;
A
#
# COMPACT_ATOMS: atom_id res chain seq x y z
N VAL A 1 21.75 10.14 11.80
CA VAL A 1 20.84 9.00 11.55
C VAL A 1 20.46 8.37 12.88
N LYS A 2 19.19 7.98 13.09
CA LYS A 2 18.71 7.31 14.32
C LYS A 2 17.88 6.09 13.95
N SER A 3 18.13 4.97 14.62
CA SER A 3 17.29 3.77 14.52
C SER A 3 16.14 3.86 15.54
N VAL A 4 14.92 3.57 15.10
CA VAL A 4 13.72 3.59 15.94
C VAL A 4 13.04 2.24 15.83
N ASN A 5 12.71 1.63 16.96
CA ASN A 5 11.99 0.37 16.98
C ASN A 5 10.50 0.60 16.73
N TRP A 6 10.00 0.13 15.57
CA TRP A 6 8.59 0.24 15.15
C TRP A 6 7.80 -1.08 15.32
N LYS A 7 8.33 -2.05 16.07
CA LYS A 7 7.69 -3.37 16.22
C LYS A 7 6.24 -3.25 16.70
N ASN A 8 5.99 -2.42 17.71
CA ASN A 8 4.66 -2.28 18.29
C ASN A 8 3.73 -1.45 17.39
N GLU A 9 4.28 -0.53 16.62
CA GLU A 9 3.60 0.31 15.63
C GLU A 9 3.06 -0.57 14.52
N TYR A 10 3.89 -1.43 13.92
CA TYR A 10 3.46 -2.38 12.90
C TYR A 10 2.49 -3.44 13.43
N ILE A 11 2.63 -3.89 14.68
CA ILE A 11 1.63 -4.76 15.32
C ILE A 11 0.26 -4.06 15.38
N ARG A 12 0.23 -2.76 15.73
CA ARG A 12 -1.02 -1.98 15.77
C ARG A 12 -1.60 -1.73 14.39
N VAL A 13 -0.77 -1.40 13.39
CA VAL A 13 -1.21 -1.22 11.99
C VAL A 13 -1.84 -2.51 11.46
N ARG A 14 -1.20 -3.66 11.69
CA ARG A 14 -1.75 -4.98 11.33
C ARG A 14 -3.03 -5.31 12.09
N GLY A 15 -3.08 -5.00 13.39
CA GLY A 15 -4.27 -5.18 14.21
C GLY A 15 -5.47 -4.33 13.73
N ALA A 16 -5.23 -3.17 13.13
CA ALA A 16 -6.29 -2.30 12.60
C ALA A 16 -7.11 -2.95 11.49
N VAL A 17 -6.55 -3.94 10.80
CA VAL A 17 -7.22 -4.72 9.75
C VAL A 17 -7.61 -6.13 10.22
N ASN A 18 -7.70 -6.33 11.54
CA ASN A 18 -8.06 -7.59 12.19
C ASN A 18 -7.16 -8.77 11.81
N ILE A 19 -5.88 -8.52 11.54
CA ILE A 19 -4.89 -9.57 11.32
C ILE A 19 -4.06 -9.76 12.59
N THR A 20 -3.99 -11.00 13.07
CA THR A 20 -3.11 -11.42 14.16
C THR A 20 -2.03 -12.35 13.63
N ALA A 21 -0.96 -12.57 14.41
CA ALA A 21 0.00 -13.62 14.07
C ALA A 21 -0.73 -14.99 13.99
N PRO A 22 -0.38 -15.87 13.03
CA PRO A 22 0.78 -15.76 12.13
C PRO A 22 0.55 -14.94 10.83
N GLY A 23 -0.64 -14.36 10.63
CA GLY A 23 -0.91 -13.44 9.52
C GLY A 23 -0.05 -12.16 9.55
N TYR A 24 0.03 -11.49 8.41
CA TYR A 24 0.99 -10.41 8.19
C TYR A 24 0.52 -9.34 7.19
N LEU A 25 1.20 -8.20 7.24
CA LEU A 25 1.22 -7.17 6.20
C LEU A 25 2.66 -6.98 5.74
N ILE A 26 2.87 -6.71 4.47
CA ILE A 26 4.16 -6.19 3.95
C ILE A 26 3.93 -4.74 3.53
N HIS A 27 4.82 -3.83 3.95
CA HIS A 27 4.71 -2.40 3.66
C HIS A 27 5.88 -1.93 2.82
N GLU A 28 5.61 -1.48 1.60
CA GLU A 28 6.59 -0.78 0.73
C GLU A 28 6.22 0.70 0.53
N ALA A 29 4.97 1.06 0.86
CA ALA A 29 4.38 2.37 0.59
C ALA A 29 3.78 2.97 1.87
N VAL A 30 4.50 3.92 2.48
CA VAL A 30 4.08 4.65 3.69
C VAL A 30 4.48 6.12 3.59
N GLN A 31 3.55 7.03 3.85
CA GLN A 31 3.85 8.47 3.90
C GLN A 31 3.11 9.18 5.04
N TRP A 32 3.66 10.33 5.45
CA TRP A 32 3.02 11.27 6.35
C TRP A 32 2.38 12.42 5.55
N SER A 33 1.08 12.66 5.75
CA SER A 33 0.42 13.86 5.25
C SER A 33 0.47 14.97 6.30
N ALA A 34 1.12 16.08 5.96
CA ALA A 34 1.10 17.28 6.79
C ALA A 34 -0.30 17.93 6.80
N GLN A 35 -1.04 17.85 5.69
CA GLN A 35 -2.38 18.43 5.56
C GLN A 35 -3.38 17.73 6.49
N HIS A 36 -3.33 16.40 6.56
CA HIS A 36 -4.21 15.61 7.42
C HIS A 36 -3.66 15.42 8.84
N ARG A 37 -2.35 15.61 9.02
CA ARG A 37 -1.58 15.20 10.21
C ARG A 37 -1.79 13.72 10.53
N LYS A 38 -1.63 12.87 9.51
CA LYS A 38 -1.86 11.43 9.60
C LYS A 38 -0.84 10.65 8.78
N TRP A 39 -0.64 9.40 9.18
CA TRP A 39 0.11 8.41 8.41
C TRP A 39 -0.82 7.68 7.45
N PHE A 40 -0.36 7.45 6.23
CA PHE A 40 -1.06 6.71 5.19
C PHE A 40 -0.20 5.52 4.79
N PHE A 41 -0.78 4.33 4.85
CA PHE A 41 -0.13 3.08 4.47
C PHE A 41 -0.93 2.46 3.33
N LEU A 42 -0.23 2.06 2.28
CA LEU A 42 -0.73 1.17 1.23
C LEU A 42 0.12 -0.11 1.29
N PRO A 43 -0.30 -1.12 2.08
CA PRO A 43 0.47 -2.36 2.17
C PRO A 43 0.62 -3.02 0.81
N ARG A 44 1.80 -3.58 0.53
CA ARG A 44 2.03 -4.42 -0.65
C ARG A 44 1.20 -5.70 -0.55
N LYS A 45 1.27 -6.35 0.62
CA LYS A 45 0.66 -7.66 0.87
C LYS A 45 -0.22 -7.67 2.12
N GLU A 46 -1.26 -8.49 2.09
CA GLU A 46 -2.18 -8.76 3.19
C GLU A 46 -2.46 -10.26 3.28
N SER A 47 -2.20 -10.89 4.43
CA SER A 47 -2.47 -12.31 4.63
C SER A 47 -2.96 -12.61 6.04
N GLN A 48 -3.97 -13.46 6.13
CA GLN A 48 -4.46 -14.06 7.39
C GLN A 48 -3.65 -15.30 7.79
N THR A 49 -2.85 -15.86 6.88
CA THR A 49 -2.07 -17.09 7.08
C THR A 49 -0.59 -16.79 7.27
N ILE A 50 0.15 -17.77 7.78
CA ILE A 50 1.60 -17.68 7.90
C ILE A 50 2.25 -17.40 6.54
N TYR A 51 3.35 -16.65 6.55
CA TYR A 51 4.13 -16.37 5.35
C TYR A 51 4.57 -17.66 4.64
N ASN A 52 4.34 -17.69 3.35
CA ASN A 52 4.87 -18.67 2.41
C ASN A 52 5.26 -17.91 1.14
N GLU A 53 6.49 -18.08 0.68
CA GLU A 53 7.06 -17.32 -0.44
C GLU A 53 6.23 -17.43 -1.72
N ALA A 54 5.84 -18.64 -2.12
CA ALA A 54 5.06 -18.87 -3.34
C ALA A 54 3.61 -18.34 -3.21
N GLU A 55 2.99 -18.44 -2.04
CA GLU A 55 1.67 -17.87 -1.83
C GLU A 55 1.70 -16.33 -1.80
N ASP A 56 2.77 -15.74 -1.26
CA ASP A 56 2.90 -14.29 -1.04
C ASP A 56 2.82 -13.50 -2.34
N GLU A 57 3.30 -14.06 -3.45
CA GLU A 57 3.18 -13.49 -4.80
C GLU A 57 1.74 -13.07 -5.12
N LYS A 58 0.74 -13.79 -4.60
CA LYS A 58 -0.70 -13.55 -4.80
C LYS A 58 -1.43 -12.99 -3.56
N LYS A 59 -0.71 -12.40 -2.60
CA LYS A 59 -1.31 -11.74 -1.41
C LYS A 59 -1.41 -10.21 -1.56
N GLY A 60 -1.41 -9.69 -2.78
CA GLY A 60 -1.66 -8.28 -3.08
C GLY A 60 -2.98 -7.79 -2.46
N THR A 61 -3.03 -6.51 -2.07
CA THR A 61 -4.17 -5.94 -1.36
C THR A 61 -4.61 -4.61 -1.95
N ASN A 62 -5.81 -4.19 -1.59
CA ASN A 62 -6.41 -2.90 -1.91
C ASN A 62 -6.68 -2.06 -0.65
N LEU A 63 -5.91 -2.29 0.42
CA LEU A 63 -6.04 -1.54 1.67
C LEU A 63 -5.41 -0.15 1.57
N LEU A 64 -6.13 0.84 2.09
CA LEU A 64 -5.60 2.11 2.57
C LEU A 64 -5.82 2.19 4.08
N ILE A 65 -4.73 2.26 4.85
CA ILE A 65 -4.77 2.40 6.31
C ILE A 65 -4.31 3.81 6.67
N ILE A 66 -5.17 4.56 7.34
CA ILE A 66 -4.92 5.95 7.74
C ILE A 66 -4.83 6.02 9.25
N GLY A 67 -3.61 6.15 9.77
CA GLY A 67 -3.32 6.21 11.21
C GLY A 67 -3.17 7.64 11.73
N ASN A 68 -3.64 7.89 12.95
CA ASN A 68 -3.32 9.13 13.66
C ASN A 68 -1.81 9.25 13.96
N PRO A 69 -1.30 10.41 14.41
CA PRO A 69 0.15 10.61 14.60
C PRO A 69 0.82 9.59 15.53
N ALA A 70 0.09 9.11 16.54
CA ALA A 70 0.57 8.14 17.51
C ALA A 70 0.41 6.67 17.07
N LEU A 71 -0.19 6.42 15.89
CA LEU A 71 -0.54 5.08 15.38
C LEU A 71 -1.31 4.25 16.43
N LYS A 72 -2.31 4.87 17.05
CA LYS A 72 -3.21 4.25 18.04
C LYS A 72 -4.66 4.14 17.54
N ASN A 73 -5.06 4.99 16.61
CA ASN A 73 -6.39 4.99 15.99
C ASN A 73 -6.24 5.01 14.48
N PHE A 74 -7.08 4.24 13.79
CA PHE A 74 -6.97 4.01 12.36
C PHE A 74 -8.33 4.12 11.67
N LYS A 75 -8.36 4.72 10.47
CA LYS A 75 -9.42 4.54 9.47
C LYS A 75 -8.89 3.55 8.44
N VAL A 76 -9.66 2.51 8.15
CA VAL A 76 -9.32 1.51 7.13
C VAL A 76 -10.29 1.66 5.98
N VAL A 77 -9.76 1.72 4.76
CA VAL A 77 -10.51 1.88 3.52
C VAL A 77 -10.09 0.77 2.55
N ARG A 78 -11.05 0.20 1.82
CA ARG A 78 -10.81 -0.68 0.69
C ARG A 78 -10.93 0.16 -0.58
N ILE A 79 -9.87 0.25 -1.37
CA ILE A 79 -9.84 0.98 -2.63
C ILE A 79 -10.46 0.08 -3.70
N GLY A 80 -11.62 0.48 -4.24
CA GLY A 80 -12.37 -0.31 -5.22
C GLY A 80 -12.53 -1.80 -4.83
N LYS A 81 -12.54 -2.68 -5.83
CA LYS A 81 -12.57 -4.14 -5.66
C LYS A 81 -11.19 -4.73 -5.92
N LEU A 82 -10.78 -5.70 -5.10
CA LEU A 82 -9.55 -6.46 -5.34
C LEU A 82 -9.79 -7.46 -6.48
N THR A 83 -9.37 -7.11 -7.69
CA THR A 83 -9.51 -7.94 -8.90
C THR A 83 -8.21 -8.63 -9.32
N ASN A 84 -7.06 -8.08 -8.89
CA ASN A 84 -5.72 -8.52 -9.30
C ASN A 84 -4.84 -8.78 -8.06
N PRO A 85 -4.98 -9.95 -7.41
CA PRO A 85 -4.28 -10.27 -6.15
C PRO A 85 -2.76 -10.43 -6.31
N GLU A 86 -2.24 -10.51 -7.53
CA GLU A 86 -0.80 -10.50 -7.83
C GLU A 86 -0.16 -9.10 -7.73
N ARG A 87 -0.98 -8.03 -7.80
CA ARG A 87 -0.49 -6.64 -7.77
C ARG A 87 -0.45 -6.12 -6.34
N GLY A 88 0.74 -5.74 -5.89
CA GLY A 88 0.94 -5.10 -4.58
C GLY A 88 1.40 -3.66 -4.73
N PHE A 89 0.92 -2.75 -3.87
CA PHE A 89 1.41 -1.38 -3.83
C PHE A 89 2.92 -1.33 -3.54
N SER A 90 3.66 -0.57 -4.35
CA SER A 90 5.11 -0.39 -4.22
C SER A 90 5.51 1.04 -3.83
N ALA A 91 4.72 2.03 -4.26
CA ALA A 91 4.92 3.44 -3.90
C ALA A 91 3.63 4.23 -4.06
N PHE A 92 3.57 5.42 -3.47
CA PHE A 92 2.54 6.41 -3.79
C PHE A 92 3.04 7.81 -3.50
N GLU A 93 2.33 8.81 -4.01
CA GLU A 93 2.49 10.21 -3.67
C GLU A 93 1.12 10.91 -3.66
N PHE A 94 0.98 11.95 -2.84
CA PHE A 94 -0.21 12.82 -2.88
C PHE A 94 -0.13 13.76 -4.08
N ILE A 95 -1.23 13.90 -4.82
CA ILE A 95 -1.26 14.78 -5.99
C ILE A 95 -1.23 16.25 -5.52
N PRO A 96 -0.27 17.08 -5.97
CA PRO A 96 -0.17 18.49 -5.57
C PRO A 96 -1.44 19.29 -5.86
N GLY A 97 -1.74 20.27 -5.00
CA GLY A 97 -2.93 21.11 -5.15
C GLY A 97 -4.25 20.45 -4.74
N THR A 98 -4.25 19.18 -4.35
CA THR A 98 -5.47 18.44 -3.96
C THR A 98 -5.73 18.41 -2.47
N LYS A 99 -4.90 19.07 -1.65
CA LYS A 99 -4.93 18.99 -0.17
C LYS A 99 -4.86 17.54 0.34
N ASP A 100 -4.00 16.75 -0.30
CA ASP A 100 -3.78 15.33 0.00
C ASP A 100 -5.08 14.50 -0.07
N GLN A 101 -6.01 14.88 -0.95
CA GLN A 101 -7.27 14.16 -1.17
C GLN A 101 -7.15 13.11 -2.27
N LEU A 102 -6.25 13.31 -3.23
CA LEU A 102 -6.00 12.37 -4.31
C LEU A 102 -4.59 11.78 -4.18
N ILE A 103 -4.50 10.48 -4.44
CA ILE A 103 -3.27 9.70 -4.39
C ILE A 103 -3.02 9.14 -5.79
N VAL A 104 -1.78 9.28 -6.26
CA VAL A 104 -1.26 8.47 -7.36
C VAL A 104 -0.41 7.37 -6.76
N ALA A 105 -0.64 6.12 -7.15
CA ALA A 105 0.04 4.97 -6.59
C ALA A 105 0.61 4.06 -7.69
N LEU A 106 1.73 3.43 -7.37
CA LEU A 106 2.30 2.35 -8.15
C LEU A 106 1.96 1.01 -7.50
N LYS A 107 1.67 0.02 -8.34
CA LYS A 107 1.65 -1.39 -7.96
C LYS A 107 2.66 -2.14 -8.80
N SER A 108 3.25 -3.19 -8.25
CA SER A 108 4.06 -4.14 -9.01
C SER A 108 3.59 -5.57 -8.81
N GLU A 109 3.81 -6.39 -9.84
CA GLU A 109 3.57 -7.82 -9.85
C GLU A 109 4.88 -8.56 -10.17
N GLU A 110 5.15 -9.60 -9.39
CA GLU A 110 6.25 -10.55 -9.56
C GLU A 110 5.64 -11.91 -9.27
N VAL A 111 5.32 -12.66 -10.33
CA VAL A 111 4.63 -13.96 -10.23
C VAL A 111 5.43 -15.00 -10.95
N ASP A 112 5.79 -16.06 -10.23
CA ASP A 112 6.63 -17.16 -10.67
C ASP A 112 7.95 -16.67 -11.28
N LYS A 113 8.24 -17.04 -12.53
CA LYS A 113 9.42 -16.64 -13.29
C LYS A 113 9.10 -15.65 -14.41
N ASN A 114 7.91 -15.04 -14.37
CA ASN A 114 7.53 -14.05 -15.37
C ASN A 114 8.30 -12.75 -15.16
N PRO A 115 8.56 -11.98 -16.23
CA PRO A 115 9.10 -10.63 -16.09
C PRO A 115 8.21 -9.79 -15.17
N ALA A 116 8.84 -8.94 -14.36
CA ALA A 116 8.12 -8.01 -13.50
C ALA A 116 7.24 -7.07 -14.32
N ALA A 117 6.17 -6.56 -13.72
CA ALA A 117 5.38 -5.52 -14.32
C ALA A 117 4.92 -4.51 -13.27
N SER A 118 4.69 -3.29 -13.73
CA SER A 118 4.24 -2.18 -12.89
C SER A 118 2.99 -1.54 -13.45
N TYR A 119 2.20 -0.97 -12.57
CA TYR A 119 0.93 -0.33 -12.88
C TYR A 119 0.82 0.99 -12.13
N ILE A 120 0.18 1.98 -12.76
CA ILE A 120 -0.17 3.25 -12.13
C ILE A 120 -1.68 3.35 -11.96
N THR A 121 -2.14 3.89 -10.83
CA THR A 121 -3.56 4.12 -10.53
C THR A 121 -3.73 5.43 -9.77
N VAL A 122 -4.93 6.01 -9.85
CA VAL A 122 -5.30 7.22 -9.10
C VAL A 122 -6.62 6.97 -8.39
N PHE A 123 -6.68 7.32 -7.11
CA PHE A 123 -7.87 7.21 -6.27
C PHE A 123 -7.89 8.31 -5.20
N ASP A 124 -9.05 8.55 -4.62
CA ASP A 124 -9.19 9.44 -3.47
C ASP A 124 -8.98 8.71 -2.13
N ILE A 125 -8.83 9.48 -1.04
CA ILE A 125 -8.62 8.93 0.31
C ILE A 125 -9.85 8.20 0.90
N ASP A 126 -10.98 8.21 0.19
CA ASP A 126 -12.19 7.46 0.52
C ASP A 126 -12.28 6.14 -0.27
N GLY A 127 -11.31 5.88 -1.16
CA GLY A 127 -11.16 4.62 -1.90
C GLY A 127 -11.87 4.61 -3.25
N ASN A 128 -12.35 5.76 -3.73
CA ASN A 128 -12.95 5.87 -5.05
C ASN A 128 -11.85 5.96 -6.11
N ILE A 129 -11.90 5.08 -7.10
CA ILE A 129 -10.92 5.02 -8.19
C ILE A 129 -11.27 6.07 -9.25
N LEU A 130 -10.31 6.93 -9.57
CA LEU A 130 -10.38 7.91 -10.67
C LEU A 130 -9.69 7.38 -11.94
N LEU A 131 -8.66 6.56 -11.77
CA LEU A 131 -7.93 5.88 -12.84
C LEU A 131 -7.67 4.43 -12.42
N GLU A 132 -8.30 3.49 -13.11
CA GLU A 132 -8.02 2.05 -12.99
C GLU A 132 -6.56 1.74 -13.31
N ASP A 133 -6.03 0.63 -12.81
CA ASP A 133 -4.64 0.22 -13.04
C ASP A 133 -4.26 0.26 -14.53
N GLN A 134 -3.35 1.17 -14.90
CA GLN A 134 -2.76 1.25 -16.23
C GLN A 134 -1.37 0.63 -16.17
N LYS A 135 -1.11 -0.37 -17.04
CA LYS A 135 0.19 -1.02 -17.11
C LYS A 135 1.25 -0.05 -17.65
N LEU A 136 2.38 0.01 -16.97
CA LEU A 136 3.57 0.75 -17.41
C LEU A 136 4.40 -0.15 -18.34
N GLU A 137 5.17 0.49 -19.23
CA GLU A 137 6.03 -0.20 -20.19
C GLU A 137 7.28 -0.83 -19.51
N ASP A 138 8.13 -1.46 -20.30
CA ASP A 138 9.47 -1.96 -19.94
C ASP A 138 9.60 -3.26 -19.14
N GLN A 139 8.51 -3.90 -18.69
CA GLN A 139 8.60 -5.15 -17.90
C GLN A 139 9.53 -5.00 -16.68
N LEU A 140 9.48 -3.82 -16.05
CA LEU A 140 10.27 -3.47 -14.88
C LEU A 140 9.39 -3.26 -13.65
N LYS A 141 10.03 -3.37 -12.49
CA LYS A 141 9.47 -2.99 -11.20
C LYS A 141 9.81 -1.53 -10.89
N PHE A 142 8.81 -0.66 -10.89
CA PHE A 142 8.94 0.71 -10.40
C PHE A 142 8.49 0.76 -8.93
N GLU A 143 9.39 1.20 -8.06
CA GLU A 143 9.21 1.23 -6.59
C GLU A 143 9.29 2.66 -6.01
N GLY A 144 9.22 3.67 -6.87
CA GLY A 144 9.25 5.07 -6.45
C GLY A 144 8.47 5.95 -7.42
N ILE A 145 7.76 6.92 -6.88
CA ILE A 145 7.04 7.95 -7.63
C ILE A 145 7.17 9.28 -6.89
N TYR A 146 7.40 10.37 -7.62
CA TYR A 146 7.48 11.72 -7.08
C TYR A 146 7.15 12.75 -8.16
N PHE A 147 6.66 13.92 -7.75
CA PHE A 147 6.46 15.05 -8.65
C PHE A 147 7.76 15.87 -8.73
N VAL A 148 8.23 16.14 -9.96
CA VAL A 148 9.45 16.92 -10.29
C VAL A 148 9.15 18.38 -10.62
#